data_AF-A0A925HRR3-F1
#
_entry.id   AF-A0A925HRR3-F1
#
_cell.length_a   1.000
_cell.length_b   1.000
_cell.length_c   1.000
_cell.angle_alpha   90.00
_cell.angle_beta   90.00
_cell.angle_gamma   90.00
#
_symmetry.space_group_name_H-M   'P 1'
#
loop_
_entity.id
_entity.type
_entity.pdbx_description
1 polymer ?
#
loop_
_entity_poly.entity_id
_entity_poly.type
_entity_poly.pdbx_seq_one_letter_code
_entity_poly.pdbx_strand_id
1 'polypeptide(L)'
;MPTSAAFITLPASAADTFEVIITARNRDSVRSEKDRFLGERRDAEARWTSLRDSVSRLKATIAEVKDAISGASSREKLARKDKRDGDRIAALADKRRLERSLAILEARFDLRTAQVEEARHQRDFLDASIRADDAELAIAERREQVLPDDPTQRTAFQELTSRWLQALRTRSARSNDVEDRRFRVVEAQIELLRRQRG
;
A
#
# COMPACT_ATOMS: atom_id res chain seq x y z
N MET A 1 -24.26 -68.79 1.99
CA MET A 1 -22.87 -68.87 1.47
C MET A 1 -22.56 -67.53 0.82
N PRO A 2 -21.61 -66.75 1.38
CA PRO A 2 -21.42 -65.33 1.10
C PRO A 2 -20.49 -65.09 -0.10
N THR A 3 -20.84 -64.14 -0.96
CA THR A 3 -19.92 -63.56 -1.94
C THR A 3 -19.19 -62.37 -1.30
N SER A 4 -17.88 -62.51 -1.25
CA SER A 4 -16.93 -61.59 -0.63
C SER A 4 -16.94 -60.22 -1.31
N ALA A 5 -17.11 -59.15 -0.53
CA ALA A 5 -16.88 -57.78 -0.97
C ALA A 5 -15.37 -57.57 -1.13
N ALA A 6 -14.91 -57.40 -2.38
CA ALA A 6 -13.57 -56.93 -2.66
C ALA A 6 -13.52 -55.43 -2.35
N PHE A 7 -12.92 -55.09 -1.20
CA PHE A 7 -12.42 -53.75 -0.93
C PHE A 7 -11.31 -53.46 -1.95
N ILE A 8 -11.64 -52.70 -2.99
CA ILE A 8 -10.64 -52.05 -3.83
C ILE A 8 -10.08 -50.91 -2.97
N THR A 9 -8.96 -51.17 -2.31
CA THR A 9 -8.11 -50.12 -1.74
C THR A 9 -7.58 -49.27 -2.90
N LEU A 10 -8.16 -48.09 -3.07
CA LEU A 10 -7.59 -47.01 -3.87
C LEU A 10 -6.16 -46.74 -3.38
N PRO A 11 -5.13 -46.77 -4.26
CA PRO A 11 -3.80 -46.36 -3.85
C PRO A 11 -3.83 -44.89 -3.43
N ALA A 12 -3.40 -44.62 -2.20
CA ALA A 12 -3.21 -43.29 -1.62
C ALA A 12 -2.02 -42.55 -2.27
N SER A 13 -2.13 -42.30 -3.58
CA SER A 13 -1.16 -41.53 -4.38
C SER A 13 -1.88 -40.77 -5.49
N ALA A 14 -3.01 -40.15 -5.15
CA ALA A 14 -3.54 -39.01 -5.87
C ALA A 14 -3.70 -37.87 -4.86
N ALA A 15 -2.59 -37.55 -4.18
CA ALA A 15 -2.50 -36.27 -3.51
C ALA A 15 -2.49 -35.23 -4.63
N ASP A 16 -3.67 -34.67 -4.88
CA ASP A 16 -3.98 -33.40 -5.52
C ASP A 16 -2.81 -32.39 -5.53
N THR A 17 -1.83 -32.60 -6.39
CA THR A 17 -1.23 -31.48 -7.11
C THR A 17 -2.25 -31.08 -8.15
N PHE A 18 -3.24 -30.27 -7.75
CA PHE A 18 -3.85 -29.35 -8.68
C PHE A 18 -2.71 -28.49 -9.22
N GLU A 19 -2.08 -28.91 -10.33
CA GLU A 19 -1.44 -27.96 -11.21
C GLU A 19 -2.55 -26.98 -11.56
N VAL A 20 -2.56 -25.85 -10.87
CA VAL A 20 -3.37 -24.71 -11.28
C VAL A 20 -2.78 -24.33 -12.63
N ILE A 21 -3.35 -24.89 -13.70
CA ILE A 21 -3.04 -24.49 -15.06
C ILE A 21 -3.62 -23.08 -15.18
N ILE A 22 -2.80 -22.09 -14.86
CA ILE A 22 -3.14 -20.69 -15.11
C ILE A 22 -3.12 -20.54 -16.63
N THR A 23 -4.28 -20.69 -17.25
CA THR A 23 -4.44 -20.45 -18.67
C THR A 23 -4.41 -18.94 -18.91
N ALA A 24 -3.58 -18.51 -19.87
CA ALA A 24 -3.57 -17.12 -20.29
C ALA A 24 -4.98 -16.72 -20.75
N ARG A 25 -5.42 -15.55 -20.29
CA ARG A 25 -6.75 -14.98 -20.55
C ARG A 25 -6.84 -14.47 -21.98
N ASN A 26 -8.05 -14.07 -22.41
CA ASN A 26 -8.25 -13.47 -23.72
C ASN A 26 -7.42 -12.18 -23.86
N ARG A 27 -6.71 -12.03 -24.98
CA ARG A 27 -5.88 -10.87 -25.30
C ARG A 27 -6.61 -9.54 -25.12
N ASP A 28 -7.85 -9.45 -25.58
CA ASP A 28 -8.63 -8.21 -25.46
C ASP A 28 -8.98 -7.88 -24.01
N SER A 29 -9.26 -8.91 -23.19
CA SER A 29 -9.47 -8.71 -21.75
C SER A 29 -8.19 -8.25 -21.04
N VAL A 30 -7.03 -8.82 -21.39
CA VAL A 30 -5.75 -8.43 -20.79
C VAL A 30 -5.37 -7.00 -21.20
N ARG A 31 -5.62 -6.60 -22.45
CA ARG A 31 -5.42 -5.22 -22.90
C ARG A 31 -6.31 -4.23 -22.15
N SER A 32 -7.61 -4.54 -22.04
CA SER A 32 -8.55 -3.69 -21.33
C SER A 32 -8.19 -3.52 -19.84
N GLU A 33 -7.74 -4.59 -19.18
CA GLU A 33 -7.30 -4.52 -17.79
C GLU A 33 -5.99 -3.73 -17.63
N LYS A 34 -5.04 -3.92 -18.54
CA LYS A 34 -3.81 -3.12 -18.57
C LYS A 34 -4.10 -1.63 -18.73
N ASP A 35 -5.01 -1.25 -19.64
CA ASP A 35 -5.40 0.14 -19.84
C ASP A 35 -6.05 0.74 -18.60
N ARG A 36 -6.87 -0.06 -17.90
CA ARG A 36 -7.40 0.30 -16.59
C ARG A 36 -6.28 0.54 -15.57
N PHE A 37 -5.31 -0.37 -15.45
CA PHE A 37 -4.18 -0.19 -14.53
C PHE A 37 -3.33 1.04 -14.87
N LEU A 38 -3.14 1.35 -16.16
CA LEU A 38 -2.44 2.56 -16.58
C LEU A 38 -3.17 3.83 -16.14
N GLY A 39 -4.51 3.85 -16.23
CA GLY A 39 -5.34 4.92 -15.68
C GLY A 39 -5.18 5.05 -14.17
N GLU A 40 -5.40 3.94 -13.45
CA GLU A 40 -5.28 3.91 -11.98
C GLU A 40 -3.88 4.31 -11.49
N ARG A 41 -2.82 3.97 -12.25
CA ARG A 41 -1.42 4.32 -11.94
C ARG A 41 -1.15 5.81 -12.06
N ARG A 42 -1.79 6.50 -13.01
CA ARG A 42 -1.72 7.97 -13.10
C ARG A 42 -2.42 8.62 -11.91
N ASP A 43 -3.60 8.12 -11.55
CA ASP A 43 -4.36 8.63 -10.41
C ASP A 43 -3.65 8.34 -9.08
N ALA A 44 -2.99 7.19 -8.94
CA ALA A 44 -2.17 6.85 -7.78
C ALA A 44 -0.96 7.77 -7.65
N GLU A 45 -0.27 8.08 -8.75
CA GLU A 45 0.85 9.03 -8.76
C GLU A 45 0.39 10.44 -8.34
N ALA A 46 -0.73 10.93 -8.88
CA ALA A 46 -1.29 12.23 -8.52
C ALA A 46 -1.71 12.30 -7.03
N ARG A 47 -2.26 11.20 -6.50
CA ARG A 47 -2.58 11.09 -5.06
C ARG A 47 -1.32 11.09 -4.20
N TRP A 48 -0.30 10.33 -4.59
CA TRP A 48 0.97 10.24 -3.86
C TRP A 48 1.67 11.61 -3.75
N THR A 49 1.75 12.36 -4.86
CA THR A 49 2.36 13.69 -4.87
C THR A 49 1.58 14.67 -3.99
N SER A 50 0.25 14.72 -4.13
CA SER A 50 -0.61 15.57 -3.29
C SER A 50 -0.49 15.27 -1.79
N LEU A 51 -0.42 14.00 -1.42
CA LEU A 51 -0.22 13.58 -0.03
C LEU A 51 1.17 13.99 0.49
N ARG A 52 2.21 13.86 -0.32
CA ARG A 52 3.57 14.27 0.04
C ARG A 52 3.67 15.79 0.29
N ASP A 53 2.98 16.59 -0.51
CA ASP A 53 2.89 18.04 -0.29
C ASP A 53 2.13 18.37 1.00
N SER A 54 1.07 17.62 1.29
CA SER A 54 0.32 17.73 2.56
C SER A 54 1.18 17.42 3.78
N VAL A 55 1.99 16.35 3.74
CA VAL A 55 2.95 16.00 4.80
C VAL A 55 3.97 17.13 5.00
N SER A 56 4.48 17.71 3.92
CA SER A 56 5.44 18.81 3.98
C SER A 56 4.85 20.05 4.65
N ARG A 57 3.60 20.41 4.32
CA ARG A 57 2.86 21.49 4.97
C ARG A 57 2.62 21.21 6.45
N LEU A 58 2.19 19.99 6.81
CA LEU A 58 1.97 19.62 8.21
C LEU A 58 3.26 19.71 9.03
N LYS A 59 4.38 19.27 8.47
CA LYS A 59 5.70 19.38 9.11
C LYS A 59 6.05 20.84 9.43
N ALA A 60 5.80 21.77 8.51
CA ALA A 60 6.01 23.20 8.74
C ALA A 60 5.10 23.72 9.87
N THR A 61 3.80 23.40 9.85
CA THR A 61 2.87 23.84 10.91
C THR A 61 3.23 23.28 12.29
N ILE A 62 3.76 22.05 12.36
CA ILE A 62 4.25 21.45 13.61
C ILE A 62 5.45 22.24 14.15
N ALA A 63 6.38 22.66 13.28
CA ALA A 63 7.52 23.47 13.68
C ALA A 63 7.07 24.83 14.23
N GLU A 64 6.16 25.51 13.52
CA GLU A 64 5.60 26.80 13.97
C GLU A 64 4.93 26.70 15.35
N VAL A 65 4.17 25.62 15.61
CA VAL A 65 3.55 25.41 16.92
C VAL A 65 4.59 25.10 18.00
N LYS A 66 5.66 24.36 17.68
CA LYS A 66 6.77 24.12 18.62
C LYS A 66 7.50 25.42 18.99
N ASP A 67 7.67 26.32 18.02
CA ASP A 67 8.24 27.65 18.26
C ASP A 67 7.30 28.51 19.12
N ALA A 68 5.99 28.46 18.86
CA ALA A 68 4.98 29.15 19.68
C ALA A 68 4.95 28.65 21.15
N ILE A 69 5.09 27.33 21.37
CA ILE A 69 5.21 26.74 22.72
C ILE A 69 6.45 27.28 23.43
N SER A 70 7.58 27.36 22.72
CA SER A 70 8.82 27.92 23.26
C SER A 70 8.68 29.41 23.62
N GLY A 71 7.96 30.18 22.79
CA GLY A 71 7.60 31.57 23.05
C GLY A 71 6.68 31.72 24.28
N ALA A 72 5.65 30.87 24.41
CA ALA A 72 4.77 30.85 25.59
C ALA A 72 5.54 30.51 26.87
N SER A 73 6.46 29.53 26.81
CA SER A 73 7.31 29.20 27.95
C SER A 73 8.26 30.34 28.35
N SER A 74 8.73 31.13 27.37
CA SER A 74 9.56 32.30 27.64
C SER A 74 8.76 33.42 28.31
N ARG A 75 7.53 33.68 27.84
CA ARG A 75 6.59 34.64 28.47
C ARG A 75 6.25 34.24 29.91
N GLU A 76 6.02 32.95 30.15
CA GLU A 76 5.79 32.41 31.50
C GLU A 76 6.96 32.72 32.44
N LYS A 77 8.20 32.44 32.01
CA LYS A 77 9.41 32.71 32.81
C LYS A 77 9.59 34.19 33.10
N LEU A 78 9.33 35.06 32.13
CA LEU A 78 9.40 36.52 32.30
C LEU A 78 8.33 37.02 33.28
N ALA A 79 7.08 36.62 33.12
CA ALA A 79 6.00 36.99 34.02
C ALA A 79 6.26 36.51 35.46
N ARG A 80 6.85 35.33 35.63
CA ARG A 80 7.30 34.83 36.94
C ARG A 80 8.40 35.71 37.55
N LYS A 81 9.38 36.15 36.76
CA LYS A 81 10.44 37.05 37.21
C LYS A 81 9.87 38.41 37.64
N ASP A 82 8.90 38.92 36.88
CA ASP A 82 8.29 40.23 37.11
C ASP A 82 7.16 40.21 38.17
N LYS A 83 6.88 39.05 38.78
CA LYS A 83 5.77 38.85 39.74
C LYS A 83 4.39 39.22 39.17
N ARG A 84 4.20 39.05 37.85
CA ARG A 84 2.94 39.28 37.14
C ARG A 84 2.15 37.98 37.05
N ASP A 85 1.45 37.62 38.12
CA ASP A 85 0.78 36.31 38.22
C ASP A 85 -0.33 36.11 37.18
N GLY A 86 -1.07 37.17 36.82
CA GLY A 86 -2.08 37.10 35.75
C GLY A 86 -1.47 36.72 34.39
N ASP A 87 -0.37 37.37 34.01
CA ASP A 87 0.35 37.09 32.76
C ASP A 87 0.96 35.68 32.77
N ARG A 88 1.46 35.23 33.93
CA ARG A 88 2.00 33.88 34.10
C ARG A 88 0.92 32.82 33.90
N ILE A 89 -0.26 33.00 34.51
CA ILE A 89 -1.40 32.08 34.36
C ILE A 89 -1.86 32.04 32.90
N ALA A 90 -1.96 33.21 32.25
CA ALA A 90 -2.32 33.29 30.84
C ALA A 90 -1.31 32.56 29.93
N ALA A 91 0.00 32.75 30.16
CA ALA A 91 1.05 32.07 29.40
C ALA A 91 1.04 30.55 29.60
N LEU A 92 0.77 30.07 30.82
CA LEU A 92 0.59 28.64 31.11
C LEU A 92 -0.63 28.04 30.42
N ALA A 93 -1.75 28.76 30.41
CA ALA A 93 -2.97 28.32 29.72
C ALA A 93 -2.76 28.25 28.20
N ASP A 94 -2.10 29.26 27.62
CA ASP A 94 -1.75 29.30 26.19
C ASP A 94 -0.79 28.16 25.82
N LYS A 95 0.26 27.93 26.63
CA LYS A 95 1.18 26.80 26.45
C LYS A 95 0.44 25.46 26.43
N ARG A 96 -0.43 25.19 27.42
CA ARG A 96 -1.22 23.94 27.48
C ARG A 96 -2.16 23.79 26.28
N ARG A 97 -2.73 24.89 25.78
CA ARG A 97 -3.56 24.89 24.57
C ARG A 97 -2.72 24.51 23.34
N LEU A 98 -1.55 25.10 23.19
CA LEU A 98 -0.63 24.82 22.09
C LEU A 98 -0.13 23.37 22.14
N GLU A 99 0.22 22.85 23.32
CA GLU A 99 0.64 21.45 23.51
C GLU A 99 -0.46 20.45 23.10
N ARG A 100 -1.73 20.71 23.46
CA ARG A 100 -2.86 19.89 22.98
C ARG A 100 -3.01 19.96 21.45
N SER A 101 -2.90 21.16 20.88
CA SER A 101 -2.99 21.32 19.42
C SER A 101 -1.83 20.61 18.70
N LEU A 102 -0.63 20.62 19.28
CA LEU A 102 0.55 19.95 18.76
C LEU A 102 0.33 18.43 18.72
N ALA A 103 -0.19 17.85 19.80
CA ALA A 103 -0.45 16.40 19.87
C ALA A 103 -1.39 15.92 18.76
N ILE A 104 -2.42 16.72 18.43
CA ILE A 104 -3.36 16.45 17.33
C ILE A 104 -2.67 16.62 15.97
N LEU A 105 -1.85 17.67 15.79
CA LEU A 105 -1.11 17.89 14.55
C LEU A 105 -0.10 16.77 14.28
N GLU A 106 0.60 16.30 15.30
CA GLU A 106 1.54 15.17 15.18
C GLU A 106 0.80 13.88 14.77
N ALA A 107 -0.37 13.58 15.35
CA ALA A 107 -1.16 12.43 14.90
C ALA A 107 -1.71 12.59 13.46
N ARG A 108 -2.06 13.81 13.04
CA ARG A 108 -2.42 14.09 11.64
C ARG A 108 -1.23 13.86 10.71
N PHE A 109 -0.04 14.26 11.13
CA PHE A 109 1.19 14.05 10.38
C PHE A 109 1.50 12.55 10.22
N ASP A 110 1.36 11.77 11.29
CA ASP A 110 1.55 10.31 11.25
C ASP A 110 0.55 9.65 10.29
N LEU A 111 -0.74 10.04 10.36
CA LEU A 111 -1.76 9.56 9.43
C LEU A 111 -1.44 9.90 7.97
N ARG A 112 -1.04 11.15 7.69
CA ARG A 112 -0.67 11.54 6.32
C ARG A 112 0.58 10.80 5.83
N THR A 113 1.55 10.56 6.70
CA THR A 113 2.74 9.78 6.37
C THR A 113 2.38 8.33 6.04
N ALA A 114 1.51 7.70 6.82
CA ALA A 114 1.01 6.36 6.54
C ALA A 114 0.28 6.30 5.18
N GLN A 115 -0.53 7.31 4.86
CA GLN A 115 -1.23 7.43 3.57
C GLN A 115 -0.26 7.63 2.38
N VAL A 116 0.83 8.38 2.56
CA VAL A 116 1.89 8.51 1.53
C VAL A 116 2.51 7.16 1.22
N GLU A 117 2.83 6.36 2.24
CA GLU A 117 3.41 5.03 2.05
C GLU A 117 2.40 4.07 1.40
N GLU A 118 1.13 4.08 1.81
CA GLU A 118 0.08 3.30 1.15
C GLU A 118 -0.06 3.66 -0.33
N ALA A 119 -0.13 4.95 -0.66
CA ALA A 119 -0.25 5.40 -2.04
C ALA A 119 0.98 5.02 -2.89
N ARG A 120 2.18 5.06 -2.31
CA ARG A 120 3.42 4.59 -2.96
C ARG A 120 3.35 3.09 -3.25
N HIS A 121 2.95 2.29 -2.27
CA HIS A 121 2.83 0.84 -2.45
C HIS A 121 1.72 0.48 -3.44
N GLN A 122 0.61 1.22 -3.46
CA GLN A 122 -0.45 1.06 -4.46
C GLN A 122 0.08 1.31 -5.86
N ARG A 123 0.90 2.36 -6.06
CA ARG A 123 1.56 2.60 -7.35
C ARG A 123 2.49 1.44 -7.74
N ASP A 124 3.30 0.96 -6.82
CA ASP A 124 4.23 -0.14 -7.08
C ASP A 124 3.50 -1.46 -7.42
N PHE A 125 2.32 -1.69 -6.82
CA PHE A 125 1.40 -2.78 -7.20
C PHE A 125 0.83 -2.60 -8.60
N LEU A 126 0.42 -1.39 -8.97
CA LEU A 126 -0.10 -1.11 -10.31
C LEU A 126 0.98 -1.29 -11.39
N ASP A 127 2.20 -0.80 -11.14
CA ASP A 127 3.35 -1.04 -12.03
C ASP A 127 3.66 -2.54 -12.16
N ALA A 128 3.56 -3.32 -11.07
CA ALA A 128 3.72 -4.78 -11.12
C ALA A 128 2.59 -5.47 -11.90
N SER A 129 1.36 -4.96 -11.78
CA SER A 129 0.19 -5.49 -12.50
C SER A 129 0.32 -5.25 -14.02
N ILE A 130 0.74 -4.05 -14.42
CA ILE A 130 1.03 -3.72 -15.83
C ILE A 130 2.09 -4.66 -16.41
N ARG A 131 3.19 -4.92 -15.67
CA ARG A 131 4.23 -5.86 -16.13
C ARG A 131 3.73 -7.30 -16.24
N ALA A 132 2.85 -7.73 -15.35
CA ALA A 132 2.25 -9.05 -15.42
C ALA A 132 1.36 -9.20 -16.67
N ASP A 133 0.54 -8.19 -16.95
CA ASP A 133 -0.32 -8.17 -18.13
C ASP A 133 0.51 -8.04 -19.43
N ASP A 134 1.61 -7.27 -19.43
CA ASP A 134 2.55 -7.22 -20.56
C ASP A 134 3.18 -8.59 -20.86
N ALA A 135 3.58 -9.33 -19.82
CA ALA A 135 4.12 -10.69 -19.98
C ALA A 135 3.05 -11.66 -20.51
N GLU A 136 1.80 -11.52 -20.07
CA GLU A 136 0.68 -12.32 -20.57
C GLU A 136 0.34 -12.01 -22.03
N LEU A 137 0.38 -10.74 -22.43
CA LEU A 137 0.19 -10.33 -23.82
C LEU A 137 1.28 -10.88 -24.73
N ALA A 138 2.54 -10.89 -24.29
CA ALA A 138 3.64 -11.49 -25.06
C ALA A 138 3.41 -13.00 -25.31
N ILE A 139 2.85 -13.71 -24.31
CA ILE A 139 2.45 -15.11 -24.47
C ILE A 139 1.32 -15.24 -25.51
N ALA A 140 0.27 -14.42 -25.40
CA ALA A 140 -0.87 -14.45 -26.32
C ALA A 140 -0.44 -14.14 -27.77
N GLU A 141 0.39 -13.12 -27.97
CA GLU A 141 0.93 -12.75 -29.28
C GLU A 141 1.79 -13.85 -29.88
N ARG A 142 2.57 -14.54 -29.06
CA ARG A 142 3.38 -15.66 -29.54
C ARG A 142 2.50 -16.86 -29.93
N ARG A 143 1.40 -17.14 -29.23
CA ARG A 143 0.46 -18.22 -29.61
C ARG A 143 -0.17 -18.01 -30.98
N GLU A 144 -0.48 -16.76 -31.34
CA GLU A 144 -1.07 -16.43 -32.64
C GLU A 144 -0.10 -16.57 -33.82
N GLN A 145 1.22 -16.47 -33.58
CA GLN A 145 2.25 -16.44 -34.62
C GLN A 145 2.84 -17.80 -34.97
N VAL A 146 2.45 -18.88 -34.28
CA VAL A 146 3.20 -20.15 -34.30
C VAL A 146 2.42 -21.28 -34.95
N LEU A 147 3.08 -22.00 -35.86
CA LEU A 147 2.64 -23.31 -36.40
C LEU A 147 2.83 -24.41 -35.35
N PRO A 148 1.92 -25.37 -35.24
CA PRO A 148 2.07 -26.49 -34.31
C PRO A 148 3.27 -27.36 -34.72
N ASP A 149 4.17 -27.66 -33.76
CA ASP A 149 5.27 -28.66 -33.81
C ASP A 149 6.74 -28.24 -34.01
N ASP A 150 7.12 -26.97 -33.80
CA ASP A 150 8.56 -26.60 -33.71
C ASP A 150 9.11 -26.71 -32.26
N PRO A 151 10.14 -27.54 -31.99
CA PRO A 151 10.73 -27.69 -30.65
C PRO A 151 11.41 -26.42 -30.11
N THR A 152 11.94 -25.55 -30.97
CA THR A 152 12.53 -24.26 -30.53
C THR A 152 11.46 -23.31 -29.97
N GLN A 153 10.22 -23.45 -30.43
CA GLN A 153 9.07 -22.68 -29.93
C GLN A 153 8.64 -23.13 -28.54
N ARG A 154 8.79 -24.43 -28.22
CA ARG A 154 8.46 -24.95 -26.88
C ARG A 154 9.35 -24.29 -25.82
N THR A 155 10.65 -24.16 -26.08
CA THR A 155 11.59 -23.49 -25.17
C THR A 155 11.25 -22.01 -25.01
N ALA A 156 11.00 -21.30 -26.11
CA ALA A 156 10.61 -19.89 -26.05
C ALA A 156 9.29 -19.67 -25.27
N PHE A 157 8.33 -20.57 -25.42
CA PHE A 157 7.06 -20.52 -24.70
C PHE A 157 7.24 -20.80 -23.20
N GLN A 158 8.09 -21.75 -22.83
CA GLN A 158 8.45 -22.03 -21.44
C GLN A 158 9.13 -20.83 -20.79
N GLU A 159 10.02 -20.13 -21.50
CA GLU A 159 10.66 -18.91 -21.00
C GLU A 159 9.65 -17.78 -20.76
N LEU A 160 8.77 -17.52 -21.73
CA LEU A 160 7.72 -16.51 -21.59
C LEU A 160 6.77 -16.84 -20.43
N THR A 161 6.37 -18.10 -20.32
CA THR A 161 5.53 -18.58 -19.22
C THR A 161 6.23 -18.40 -17.88
N SER A 162 7.52 -18.70 -17.79
CA SER A 162 8.31 -18.51 -16.57
C SER A 162 8.39 -17.04 -16.16
N ARG A 163 8.59 -16.13 -17.13
CA ARG A 163 8.58 -14.67 -16.88
C ARG A 163 7.22 -14.18 -16.42
N TRP A 164 6.14 -14.64 -17.04
CA TRP A 164 4.78 -14.29 -16.64
C TRP A 164 4.47 -14.77 -15.22
N LEU A 165 4.81 -16.02 -14.89
CA LEU A 165 4.64 -16.54 -13.52
C LEU A 165 5.45 -15.74 -12.49
N GLN A 166 6.67 -15.31 -12.82
CA GLN A 166 7.46 -14.44 -11.95
C GLN A 166 6.82 -13.05 -11.79
N ALA A 167 6.26 -12.48 -12.85
CA ALA A 167 5.53 -11.22 -12.80
C ALA A 167 4.25 -11.35 -11.94
N LEU A 168 3.50 -12.44 -12.06
CA LEU A 168 2.33 -12.74 -11.22
C LEU A 168 2.70 -12.87 -9.73
N ARG A 169 3.79 -13.57 -9.41
CA ARG A 169 4.30 -13.65 -8.02
C ARG A 169 4.64 -12.27 -7.48
N THR A 170 5.28 -11.43 -8.30
CA THR A 170 5.61 -10.05 -7.93
C THR A 170 4.35 -9.22 -7.70
N ARG A 171 3.36 -9.30 -8.60
CA ARG A 171 2.04 -8.65 -8.45
C ARG A 171 1.36 -9.06 -7.15
N SER A 172 1.33 -10.37 -6.86
CA SER A 172 0.74 -10.90 -5.63
C SER A 172 1.46 -10.39 -4.37
N ALA A 173 2.79 -10.42 -4.35
CA ALA A 173 3.57 -9.88 -3.23
C ALA A 173 3.28 -8.40 -3.00
N ARG A 174 3.21 -7.60 -4.08
CA ARG A 174 2.86 -6.17 -3.97
C ARG A 174 1.42 -5.93 -3.53
N SER A 175 0.49 -6.81 -3.87
CA SER A 175 -0.89 -6.74 -3.37
C SER A 175 -0.92 -6.90 -1.85
N ASN A 176 -0.15 -7.84 -1.30
CA ASN A 176 -0.05 -8.04 0.14
C ASN A 176 0.61 -6.83 0.83
N ASP A 177 1.67 -6.28 0.24
CA ASP A 177 2.31 -5.05 0.75
C ASP A 177 1.28 -3.90 0.88
N VAL A 178 0.37 -3.74 -0.09
CA VAL A 178 -0.68 -2.71 -0.05
C VAL A 178 -1.64 -2.93 1.11
N GLU A 179 -2.13 -4.16 1.32
CA GLU A 179 -3.04 -4.46 2.42
C GLU A 179 -2.38 -4.21 3.79
N ASP A 180 -1.11 -4.59 3.94
CA ASP A 180 -0.33 -4.29 5.16
C ASP A 180 -0.23 -2.78 5.42
N ARG A 181 -0.09 -1.96 4.37
CA ARG A 181 -0.08 -0.49 4.52
C ARG A 181 -1.45 0.07 4.86
N ARG A 182 -2.53 -0.47 4.29
CA ARG A 182 -3.89 -0.06 4.65
C ARG A 182 -4.18 -0.27 6.13
N PHE A 183 -3.70 -1.37 6.70
CA PHE A 183 -3.83 -1.61 8.13
C PHE A 183 -3.15 -0.51 8.96
N ARG A 184 -1.92 -0.11 8.59
CA ARG A 184 -1.20 0.99 9.27
C ARG A 184 -1.91 2.33 9.15
N VAL A 185 -2.57 2.61 8.02
CA VAL A 185 -3.39 3.82 7.85
C VAL A 185 -4.55 3.81 8.83
N VAL A 186 -5.23 2.67 9.01
CA VAL A 186 -6.32 2.52 9.98
C VAL A 186 -5.81 2.69 11.41
N GLU A 187 -4.67 2.10 11.77
CA GLU A 187 -4.05 2.29 13.09
C GLU A 187 -3.78 3.78 13.38
N ALA A 188 -3.18 4.49 12.42
CA ALA A 188 -2.91 5.92 12.55
C ALA A 188 -4.20 6.75 12.64
N GLN A 189 -5.27 6.33 11.96
CA GLN A 189 -6.58 6.97 12.05
C GLN A 189 -7.22 6.78 13.43
N ILE A 190 -7.12 5.58 14.00
CA ILE A 190 -7.59 5.28 15.36
C ILE A 190 -6.84 6.15 16.37
N GLU A 191 -5.52 6.25 16.23
CA GLU A 191 -4.69 7.08 17.11
C GLU A 191 -5.08 8.55 17.04
N LEU A 192 -5.30 9.08 15.83
CA LEU A 192 -5.79 10.45 15.65
C LEU A 192 -7.14 10.67 16.37
N LEU A 193 -8.08 9.75 16.24
CA LEU A 193 -9.38 9.84 16.90
C LEU A 193 -9.25 9.77 18.43
N ARG A 194 -8.32 8.97 18.95
CA ARG A 194 -8.03 8.92 20.40
C ARG A 194 -7.52 10.26 20.91
N ARG A 195 -6.56 10.88 20.21
CA ARG A 195 -6.01 12.20 20.59
C ARG A 195 -6.98 13.36 20.44
N GLN A 196 -8.02 13.21 19.62
CA GLN A 196 -9.09 14.22 19.50
C GLN A 196 -10.13 14.13 20.63
N ARG A 197 -10.24 12.96 21.27
CA ARG A 197 -11.23 12.69 22.34
C ARG A 197 -10.65 12.86 23.73
N GLY A 198 -9.34 12.71 23.90
CA GLY A 198 -8.62 12.99 25.16
C GLY A 198 -8.23 14.45 25.27
#